data_AF-A0A350XL74-F1
#
_entry.id   AF-A0A350XL74-F1
#
_cell.length_a   1.000
_cell.length_b   1.000
_cell.length_c   1.000
_cell.angle_alpha   90.00
_cell.angle_beta   90.00
_cell.angle_gamma   90.00
#
_symmetry.space_group_name_H-M   'P 1'
#
loop_
_entity.id
_entity.type
_entity.pdbx_description
1 polymer ?
#
loop_
_entity_poly.entity_id
_entity_poly.type
_entity_poly.pdbx_seq_one_letter_code
_entity_poly.pdbx_strand_id
1 'polypeptide(L)'
;MNNFKLKFLLISLVKNQNRGLTLLELLIVIFILGILAAIALPSFLRMTDRAREVEAIERINYLNKNQQSYYLENSIFTRSIDSVETTNYMYLVIILNRGQIAVHVAMPKNERLPYYGGGVYFKRGHMHNCGPWPARTVEQAIATYYARCP
;
A
#
# COMPACT_ATOMS: atom_id res chain seq x y z
N MET A 1 21.46 43.55 -61.38
CA MET A 1 22.12 42.50 -60.58
C MET A 1 21.18 42.16 -59.43
N ASN A 2 20.44 41.06 -59.55
CA ASN A 2 19.10 40.92 -58.94
C ASN A 2 19.15 40.61 -57.43
N ASN A 3 18.33 41.32 -56.65
CA ASN A 3 18.03 41.08 -55.22
C ASN A 3 17.67 39.62 -54.91
N PHE A 4 17.23 38.86 -55.92
CA PHE A 4 16.93 37.43 -55.83
C PHE A 4 18.18 36.58 -55.51
N LYS A 5 19.34 36.92 -56.09
CA LYS A 5 20.63 36.25 -55.80
C LYS A 5 21.13 36.56 -54.39
N LEU A 6 20.92 37.80 -53.91
CA LEU A 6 21.26 38.20 -52.54
C LEU A 6 20.38 37.51 -51.50
N LYS A 7 19.07 37.41 -51.75
CA LYS A 7 18.14 36.71 -50.85
C LYS A 7 18.43 35.20 -50.78
N PHE A 8 18.83 34.60 -51.91
CA PHE A 8 19.26 33.20 -51.99
C PHE A 8 20.58 32.95 -51.24
N LEU A 9 21.55 33.87 -51.33
CA LEU A 9 22.79 33.83 -50.55
C LEU A 9 22.56 34.04 -49.05
N LEU A 10 21.67 34.97 -48.65
CA LEU A 10 21.31 35.20 -47.24
C LEU A 10 20.65 33.98 -46.60
N ILE A 11 19.81 33.24 -47.33
CA ILE A 11 19.18 32.01 -46.84
C ILE A 11 20.21 30.87 -46.70
N SER A 12 21.21 30.79 -47.60
CA SER A 12 22.28 29.79 -47.52
C SER A 12 23.35 30.12 -46.46
N LEU A 13 23.50 31.40 -46.07
CA LEU A 13 24.35 31.86 -44.97
C LEU A 13 23.71 31.69 -43.59
N VAL A 14 22.38 31.56 -43.51
CA VAL A 14 21.71 30.97 -42.33
C VAL A 14 21.96 29.47 -42.38
N LYS A 15 23.20 29.10 -42.04
CA LYS A 15 23.63 27.73 -41.83
C LYS A 15 22.68 27.14 -40.79
N ASN A 16 21.72 26.34 -41.24
CA ASN A 16 20.87 25.53 -40.37
C ASN A 16 21.79 24.83 -39.39
N GLN A 17 21.80 25.28 -38.14
CA GLN A 17 22.45 24.58 -37.04
C GLN A 17 21.60 23.36 -36.69
N ASN A 18 21.35 22.49 -37.68
CA ASN A 18 20.81 21.15 -37.48
C ASN A 18 21.92 20.32 -36.81
N ARG A 19 22.21 20.66 -35.55
CA ARG A 19 22.94 19.82 -34.63
C ARG A 19 22.01 18.67 -34.30
N GLY A 20 22.06 17.60 -35.10
CA GLY A 20 21.41 16.35 -34.75
C GLY A 20 22.01 15.80 -33.46
N LEU A 21 21.18 15.20 -32.59
CA LEU A 21 21.64 14.45 -31.43
C LEU A 21 22.62 13.37 -31.91
N THR A 22 23.77 13.27 -31.27
CA THR A 22 24.71 12.20 -31.62
C THR A 22 24.22 10.88 -31.02
N LEU A 23 24.47 9.76 -31.70
CA LEU A 23 24.09 8.43 -31.19
C LEU A 23 24.76 8.14 -29.84
N LEU A 24 25.99 8.63 -29.65
CA LEU A 24 26.73 8.53 -28.39
C LEU A 24 26.05 9.28 -27.24
N GLU A 25 25.50 10.46 -27.52
CA GLU A 25 24.84 11.29 -26.52
C GLU A 25 23.56 10.62 -26.01
N LEU A 26 22.76 10.03 -26.91
CA LEU A 26 21.62 9.22 -26.50
C LEU A 26 22.04 7.95 -25.75
N LEU A 27 23.14 7.31 -26.17
CA LEU A 27 23.66 6.08 -25.55
C LEU A 27 24.08 6.31 -24.09
N ILE A 28 24.81 7.39 -23.80
CA ILE A 28 25.23 7.72 -22.44
C ILE A 28 24.02 8.07 -21.57
N VAL A 29 23.01 8.76 -22.13
CA VAL A 29 21.77 9.08 -21.41
C VAL A 29 21.03 7.81 -20.98
N ILE A 30 20.79 6.86 -21.90
CA ILE A 30 20.10 5.60 -21.53
C ILE A 30 20.96 4.72 -20.62
N PHE A 31 22.29 4.80 -20.72
CA PHE A 31 23.21 4.10 -19.82
C PHE A 31 23.08 4.62 -18.38
N ILE A 32 23.11 5.94 -18.18
CA ILE A 32 22.93 6.56 -16.87
C ILE A 32 21.51 6.30 -16.32
N LEU A 33 20.46 6.41 -17.17
CA LEU A 33 19.09 6.08 -16.78
C LEU A 33 18.95 4.60 -16.37
N GLY A 34 19.65 3.68 -17.05
CA GLY A 34 19.68 2.27 -16.70
C GLY A 34 20.27 2.02 -15.30
N ILE A 35 21.38 2.68 -14.97
CA ILE A 35 22.00 2.57 -13.64
C ILE A 35 21.05 3.12 -12.55
N LEU A 36 20.45 4.29 -12.79
CA LEU A 36 19.50 4.89 -11.84
C LEU A 36 18.27 4.00 -11.63
N ALA A 37 17.71 3.44 -12.72
CA ALA A 37 16.56 2.54 -12.65
C ALA A 37 16.87 1.25 -11.88
N ALA A 38 18.07 0.67 -12.07
CA ALA A 38 18.47 -0.56 -11.37
C ALA A 38 18.51 -0.39 -9.85
N ILE A 39 18.89 0.78 -9.34
CA ILE A 39 18.92 1.09 -7.90
C ILE A 39 17.53 1.46 -7.39
N ALA A 40 16.77 2.25 -8.16
CA ALA A 40 15.47 2.77 -7.73
C ALA A 40 14.36 1.71 -7.71
N LEU A 41 14.33 0.82 -8.70
CA LEU A 41 13.25 -0.16 -8.88
C LEU A 41 13.01 -1.08 -7.66
N PRO A 42 14.02 -1.73 -7.05
CA PRO A 42 13.79 -2.59 -5.89
C PRO A 42 13.27 -1.80 -4.68
N SER A 43 13.68 -0.55 -4.51
CA SER A 43 13.15 0.33 -3.46
C SER A 43 11.69 0.67 -3.71
N PHE A 44 11.34 1.02 -4.95
CA PHE A 44 9.98 1.33 -5.34
C PHE A 44 9.03 0.15 -5.09
N LEU A 45 9.41 -1.07 -5.47
CA LEU A 45 8.60 -2.26 -5.21
C LEU A 45 8.33 -2.47 -3.72
N ARG A 46 9.36 -2.35 -2.86
CA ARG A 46 9.19 -2.46 -1.40
C ARG A 46 8.28 -1.37 -0.83
N MET A 47 8.35 -0.14 -1.36
CA MET A 47 7.45 0.93 -0.96
C MET A 47 6.00 0.63 -1.32
N THR A 48 5.75 0.04 -2.49
CA THR A 48 4.38 -0.36 -2.88
C THR A 48 3.83 -1.45 -1.97
N ASP A 49 4.62 -2.45 -1.62
CA ASP A 49 4.16 -3.51 -0.71
C ASP A 49 3.92 -2.96 0.71
N ARG A 50 4.80 -2.09 1.21
CA ARG A 50 4.58 -1.40 2.48
C ARG A 50 3.32 -0.55 2.49
N ALA A 51 3.00 0.13 1.39
CA ALA A 51 1.76 0.90 1.29
C ALA A 51 0.51 -0.01 1.40
N ARG A 52 0.55 -1.20 0.78
CA ARG A 52 -0.50 -2.21 0.91
C ARG A 52 -0.58 -2.77 2.33
N GLU A 53 0.54 -2.98 3.01
CA GLU A 53 0.53 -3.40 4.42
C GLU A 53 -0.08 -2.35 5.35
N VAL A 54 0.24 -1.06 5.13
CA VAL A 54 -0.37 0.04 5.89
C VAL A 54 -1.88 0.07 5.71
N GLU A 55 -2.38 -0.22 4.50
CA GLU A 55 -3.82 -0.33 4.24
C GLU A 55 -4.50 -1.36 5.15
N ALA A 56 -3.89 -2.55 5.32
CA ALA A 56 -4.42 -3.59 6.21
C ALA A 56 -4.46 -3.16 7.67
N ILE A 57 -3.37 -2.51 8.13
CA ILE A 57 -3.25 -1.99 9.50
C ILE A 57 -4.33 -0.94 9.77
N GLU A 58 -4.45 0.06 8.88
CA GLU A 58 -5.43 1.13 8.99
C GLU A 58 -6.86 0.59 8.95
N ARG A 59 -7.12 -0.38 8.07
CA ARG A 59 -8.45 -1.00 8.00
C ARG A 59 -8.78 -1.75 9.28
N ILE A 60 -7.88 -2.55 9.84
CA ILE A 60 -8.14 -3.23 11.13
C ILE A 60 -8.39 -2.19 12.24
N ASN A 61 -7.62 -1.10 12.29
CA ASN A 61 -7.83 -0.03 13.26
C ASN A 61 -9.19 0.66 13.09
N TYR A 62 -9.65 0.85 11.86
CA TYR A 62 -10.98 1.34 11.56
C TYR A 62 -12.07 0.36 12.03
N LEU A 63 -11.91 -0.94 11.75
CA LEU A 63 -12.83 -1.98 12.23
C LEU A 63 -12.90 -2.02 13.75
N ASN A 64 -11.76 -1.95 14.43
CA ASN A 64 -11.68 -1.85 15.87
C ASN A 64 -12.53 -0.68 16.37
N LYS A 65 -12.30 0.55 15.89
CA LYS A 65 -13.08 1.73 16.29
C LYS A 65 -14.58 1.55 16.08
N ASN A 66 -14.99 0.98 14.95
CA ASN A 66 -16.41 0.74 14.67
C ASN A 66 -17.02 -0.28 15.62
N GLN A 67 -16.30 -1.36 15.93
CA GLN A 67 -16.73 -2.34 16.93
C GLN A 67 -16.85 -1.70 18.32
N GLN A 68 -15.92 -0.82 18.68
CA GLN A 68 -15.99 -0.07 19.94
C GLN A 68 -17.27 0.78 20.01
N SER A 69 -17.55 1.58 18.99
CA SER A 69 -18.78 2.38 18.92
C SER A 69 -20.04 1.52 18.99
N TYR A 70 -20.08 0.42 18.23
CA TYR A 70 -21.22 -0.49 18.22
C TYR A 70 -21.45 -1.15 19.59
N TYR A 71 -20.37 -1.52 20.29
CA TYR A 71 -20.44 -2.10 21.62
C TYR A 71 -20.97 -1.10 22.66
N LEU A 72 -20.66 0.20 22.53
CA LEU A 72 -21.22 1.22 23.43
C LEU A 72 -22.75 1.34 23.30
N GLU A 73 -23.30 1.05 22.11
CA GLU A 73 -24.73 1.09 21.86
C GLU A 73 -25.44 -0.22 22.22
N ASN A 74 -24.81 -1.37 21.94
CA ASN A 74 -25.47 -2.69 21.99
C ASN A 74 -24.92 -3.62 23.08
N SER A 75 -23.85 -3.23 23.79
CA SER A 75 -23.13 -4.05 24.78
C SER A 75 -22.59 -5.39 24.27
N ILE A 76 -22.57 -5.58 22.94
CA ILE A 76 -22.00 -6.73 22.24
C ILE A 76 -21.27 -6.25 20.99
N PHE A 77 -20.23 -6.97 20.59
CA PHE A 77 -19.59 -6.79 19.29
C PHE A 77 -20.37 -7.47 18.17
N THR A 78 -20.40 -6.86 17.00
CA THR A 78 -21.15 -7.35 15.84
C THR A 78 -20.29 -8.23 14.92
N ARG A 79 -20.88 -9.30 14.40
CA ARG A 79 -20.31 -10.06 13.26
C ARG A 79 -20.59 -9.41 11.92
N SER A 80 -21.66 -8.61 11.85
CA SER A 80 -22.02 -7.85 10.65
C SER A 80 -21.14 -6.62 10.62
N ILE A 81 -19.97 -6.80 10.02
CA ILE A 81 -19.29 -5.73 9.33
C ILE A 81 -19.53 -6.07 7.86
N ASP A 82 -20.16 -5.16 7.10
CA ASP A 82 -20.24 -5.30 5.65
C ASP A 82 -18.88 -5.75 5.14
N SER A 83 -18.83 -6.79 4.32
CA SER A 83 -17.58 -7.38 3.84
C SER A 83 -16.68 -6.30 3.24
N VAL A 84 -15.77 -5.75 4.06
CA VAL A 84 -14.89 -4.65 3.66
C VAL A 84 -13.70 -5.26 2.94
N GLU A 85 -13.95 -5.94 1.84
CA GLU A 85 -12.86 -6.34 0.97
C GLU A 85 -12.23 -5.11 0.34
N THR A 86 -10.92 -5.16 0.19
CA THR A 86 -10.19 -4.21 -0.63
C THR A 86 -9.57 -4.93 -1.82
N THR A 87 -8.84 -4.18 -2.64
CA THR A 87 -8.09 -4.76 -3.76
C THR A 87 -6.98 -5.69 -3.28
N ASN A 88 -6.42 -5.44 -2.09
CA ASN A 88 -5.25 -6.16 -1.58
C ASN A 88 -5.57 -7.17 -0.47
N TYR A 89 -6.63 -6.94 0.32
CA TYR A 89 -6.96 -7.77 1.48
C TYR A 89 -8.45 -8.12 1.55
N MET A 90 -8.71 -9.30 2.12
CA MET A 90 -10.00 -9.74 2.61
C MET A 90 -9.99 -9.70 4.13
N TYR A 91 -11.09 -9.30 4.76
CA TYR A 91 -11.15 -9.10 6.21
C TYR A 91 -12.19 -10.03 6.83
N LEU A 92 -11.77 -10.75 7.86
CA LEU A 92 -12.62 -11.63 8.64
C LEU A 92 -12.81 -11.08 10.05
N VAL A 93 -14.03 -11.15 10.56
CA VAL A 93 -14.38 -10.78 11.93
C VAL A 93 -14.82 -12.01 12.68
N ILE A 94 -14.15 -12.32 13.78
CA ILE A 94 -14.45 -13.45 14.64
C ILE A 94 -14.89 -12.89 15.99
N ILE A 95 -16.14 -13.16 16.35
CA ILE A 95 -16.67 -12.78 17.66
C ILE A 95 -16.61 -13.97 18.60
N LEU A 96 -16.01 -13.76 19.78
CA LEU A 96 -15.79 -14.74 20.82
C LEU A 96 -16.45 -14.30 22.14
N ASN A 97 -16.43 -15.16 23.16
CA ASN A 97 -16.93 -14.88 24.52
C ASN A 97 -18.31 -14.22 24.52
N ARG A 98 -19.25 -14.78 23.75
CA ARG A 98 -20.64 -14.30 23.63
C ARG A 98 -20.76 -12.81 23.25
N GLY A 99 -19.84 -12.27 22.44
CA GLY A 99 -19.91 -10.88 22.00
C GLY A 99 -18.98 -9.92 22.74
N GLN A 100 -18.10 -10.41 23.62
CA GLN A 100 -17.19 -9.56 24.41
C GLN A 100 -15.77 -9.42 23.83
N ILE A 101 -15.48 -10.16 22.76
CA ILE A 101 -14.22 -10.06 22.02
C ILE A 101 -14.53 -10.05 20.52
N ALA A 102 -13.94 -9.10 19.80
CA ALA A 102 -13.89 -9.09 18.35
C ALA A 102 -12.44 -9.22 17.89
N VAL A 103 -12.15 -10.28 17.13
CA VAL A 103 -10.86 -10.48 16.46
C VAL A 103 -11.04 -10.16 14.98
N HIS A 104 -10.14 -9.36 14.44
CA HIS A 104 -10.07 -9.00 13.04
C HIS A 104 -8.83 -9.59 12.42
N VAL A 105 -9.01 -10.26 11.29
CA VAL A 105 -7.92 -10.83 10.51
C VAL A 105 -7.97 -10.25 9.11
N ALA A 106 -6.89 -9.61 8.67
CA ALA A 106 -6.68 -9.24 7.27
C ALA A 106 -5.88 -10.36 6.58
N MET A 107 -6.49 -10.92 5.55
CA MET A 107 -5.95 -11.97 4.71
C MET A 107 -5.54 -11.36 3.38
N PRO A 108 -4.27 -11.44 2.97
CA PRO A 108 -3.83 -10.87 1.72
C PRO A 108 -4.38 -11.68 0.54
N LYS A 109 -4.81 -10.99 -0.52
CA LYS A 109 -5.18 -11.62 -1.78
C LYS A 109 -3.96 -12.07 -2.59
N ASN A 110 -2.77 -11.59 -2.22
CA ASN A 110 -1.49 -11.93 -2.84
C ASN A 110 -0.53 -12.51 -1.80
N GLU A 111 0.08 -13.66 -2.08
CA GLU A 111 0.98 -14.39 -1.18
C GLU A 111 2.23 -13.61 -0.74
N ARG A 112 2.60 -12.53 -1.45
CA ARG A 112 3.75 -11.68 -1.08
C ARG A 112 3.51 -10.82 0.15
N LEU A 113 2.25 -10.51 0.45
CA LEU A 113 1.87 -9.67 1.57
C LEU A 113 1.66 -10.54 2.83
N PRO A 114 1.95 -10.02 4.03
CA PRO A 114 1.68 -10.74 5.27
C PRO A 114 0.20 -10.68 5.66
N TYR A 115 -0.23 -11.64 6.47
CA TYR A 115 -1.50 -11.56 7.18
C TYR A 115 -1.38 -10.55 8.33
N TYR A 116 -2.49 -9.96 8.75
CA TYR A 116 -2.52 -9.14 9.95
C TYR A 116 -3.63 -9.58 10.90
N GLY A 117 -3.32 -9.73 12.18
CA GLY A 117 -4.27 -10.07 13.24
C GLY A 117 -4.32 -8.99 14.30
N GLY A 118 -5.52 -8.54 14.65
CA GLY A 118 -5.77 -7.60 15.75
C GLY A 118 -7.17 -7.78 16.29
N GLY A 119 -7.57 -6.96 17.26
CA GLY A 119 -8.92 -7.05 17.78
C GLY A 119 -9.18 -6.13 18.96
N VAL A 120 -10.44 -6.07 19.35
CA VAL A 120 -10.91 -5.34 20.52
C VAL A 120 -11.60 -6.28 21.48
N TYR A 121 -11.45 -6.02 22.77
CA TYR A 121 -12.11 -6.78 23.81
C TYR A 121 -12.52 -5.87 24.96
N PHE A 122 -13.58 -6.27 25.67
CA PHE A 122 -14.03 -5.59 26.87
C PHE A 122 -13.57 -6.39 28.10
N LYS A 123 -12.81 -5.75 29.01
CA LYS A 123 -12.30 -6.37 30.22
C LYS A 123 -12.34 -5.39 31.38
N ARG A 124 -12.85 -5.83 32.54
CA ARG A 124 -12.91 -5.04 33.79
C ARG A 124 -13.54 -3.65 33.61
N GLY A 125 -14.62 -3.55 32.84
CA GLY A 125 -15.33 -2.28 32.65
C GLY A 125 -14.72 -1.34 31.61
N HIS A 126 -13.61 -1.74 30.96
CA HIS A 126 -12.93 -0.91 29.97
C HIS A 126 -12.71 -1.68 28.65
N MET A 127 -12.65 -0.88 27.59
CA MET A 127 -12.41 -1.37 26.24
C MET A 127 -10.92 -1.32 25.92
N HIS A 128 -10.41 -2.38 25.32
CA HIS A 128 -9.01 -2.51 24.99
C HIS A 128 -8.85 -2.88 23.52
N ASN A 129 -7.87 -2.26 22.86
CA ASN A 129 -7.43 -2.63 21.52
C ASN A 129 -6.14 -3.46 21.61
N CYS A 130 -5.98 -4.43 20.73
CA CYS A 130 -4.82 -5.28 20.63
C CYS A 130 -4.38 -5.48 19.18
N GLY A 131 -3.09 -5.25 18.90
CA GLY A 131 -2.55 -5.28 17.54
C GLY A 131 -3.00 -4.08 16.70
N PRO A 132 -3.00 -4.19 15.35
CA PRO A 132 -2.73 -5.40 14.57
C PRO A 132 -1.24 -5.76 14.45
N TRP A 133 -0.94 -7.05 14.31
CA TRP A 133 0.42 -7.58 14.16
C TRP A 133 0.55 -8.44 12.89
N PRO A 134 1.72 -8.41 12.22
CA PRO A 134 1.94 -9.22 11.03
C PRO A 134 2.07 -10.71 11.37
N ALA A 135 1.60 -11.55 10.46
CA ALA A 135 1.65 -13.01 10.54
C ALA A 135 1.84 -13.62 9.13
N ARG A 136 2.25 -14.89 9.06
CA ARG A 136 2.41 -15.62 7.79
C ARG A 136 1.19 -16.46 7.41
N THR A 137 0.36 -16.82 8.38
CA THR A 137 -0.89 -17.57 8.17
C THR A 137 -1.99 -17.05 9.07
N VAL A 138 -3.23 -17.47 8.78
CA VAL A 138 -4.40 -17.14 9.61
C VAL A 138 -4.25 -17.72 11.02
N GLU A 139 -3.78 -18.96 11.13
CA GLU A 139 -3.55 -19.64 12.41
C GLU A 139 -2.49 -18.90 13.23
N GLN A 140 -1.40 -18.45 12.60
CA GLN A 140 -0.39 -17.65 13.29
C GLN A 140 -0.95 -16.29 13.71
N ALA A 141 -1.79 -15.64 12.90
CA ALA A 141 -2.41 -14.37 13.26
C ALA A 141 -3.28 -14.53 14.52
N ILE A 142 -4.09 -15.58 14.57
CA ILE A 142 -4.95 -15.90 15.72
C ILE A 142 -4.11 -16.30 16.95
N ALA A 143 -3.09 -17.15 16.77
CA ALA A 143 -2.20 -17.55 17.87
C ALA A 143 -1.45 -16.35 18.46
N THR A 144 -0.99 -15.42 17.60
CA THR A 144 -0.31 -14.19 18.02
C THR A 144 -1.26 -13.27 18.79
N TYR A 145 -2.53 -13.20 18.39
CA TYR A 145 -3.56 -12.50 19.15
C TYR A 145 -3.68 -13.11 20.56
N TYR A 146 -3.92 -14.40 20.70
CA TYR A 146 -4.04 -15.02 22.03
C TYR A 146 -2.75 -14.96 22.88
N ALA A 147 -1.57 -14.89 22.25
CA ALA A 147 -0.30 -14.75 22.96
C ALA A 147 -0.06 -13.33 23.50
N ARG A 148 -0.65 -12.31 22.86
CA ARG A 148 -0.42 -10.89 23.19
C ARG A 148 -1.62 -10.20 23.84
N CYS A 149 -2.80 -10.77 23.69
CA CYS A 149 -4.07 -10.26 24.16
C CYS A 149 -4.65 -11.24 25.21
N PRO A 150 -5.37 -10.74 26.21
CA PRO A 150 -5.88 -11.53 27.33
C PRO A 150 -7.11 -12.39 27.03
#